data_AF-A0A3N5PF95-F1
#
_entry.id   AF-A0A3N5PF95-F1
#
_cell.length_a   1.000
_cell.length_b   1.000
_cell.length_c   1.000
_cell.angle_alpha   90.00
_cell.angle_beta   90.00
_cell.angle_gamma   90.00
#
_symmetry.space_group_name_H-M   'P 1'
#
loop_
_entity.id
_entity.type
_entity.pdbx_description
1 polymer ?
#
loop_
_entity_poly.entity_id
_entity_poly.type
_entity_poly.pdbx_seq_one_letter_code
_entity_poly.pdbx_strand_id
1 'polypeptide(L)'
;MKDEKSLIDFIYNPMLPLVKARYDRIKEESGKYLVTPLKVIALMVAISGIFAMIFEVRHHAEFAFEIYFVRLIATLISFIILIFLNSKNAMRYSIPLVHILLLTIIASSALMILLMPNSLIVNSQIVGLMIFTSAMFLNWEIKNQILVAIYYNIVFAVAILF
;
A
#
# COMPACT_ATOMS: atom_id res chain seq x y z
N MET A 1 25.88 -36.90 30.87
CA MET A 1 26.01 -37.68 29.62
C MET A 1 25.10 -37.03 28.61
N LYS A 2 25.67 -36.54 27.50
CA LYS A 2 24.99 -35.79 26.43
C LYS A 2 23.85 -36.62 25.83
N ASP A 3 22.66 -36.03 25.73
CA ASP A 3 21.68 -36.45 24.72
C ASP A 3 21.59 -35.31 23.71
N GLU A 4 22.45 -35.40 22.70
CA GLU A 4 22.38 -34.58 21.49
C GLU A 4 21.11 -34.98 20.75
N LYS A 5 19.98 -34.33 21.08
CA LYS A 5 18.79 -34.33 20.22
C LYS A 5 19.20 -33.69 18.89
N SER A 6 19.53 -34.56 17.95
CA SER A 6 20.11 -34.23 16.65
C SER A 6 19.29 -33.18 15.92
N LEU A 7 19.96 -32.19 15.34
CA LEU A 7 19.37 -31.22 14.38
C LEU A 7 18.55 -31.90 13.27
N ILE A 8 18.83 -33.17 12.99
CA ILE A 8 18.14 -34.00 12.00
C ILE A 8 16.71 -34.34 12.47
N ASP A 9 16.50 -34.60 13.77
CA ASP A 9 15.16 -34.82 14.36
C ASP A 9 14.31 -33.54 14.38
N PHE A 10 14.95 -32.36 14.44
CA PHE A 10 14.27 -31.07 14.31
C PHE A 10 13.82 -30.82 12.86
N ILE A 11 14.61 -31.23 11.87
CA ILE A 11 14.30 -31.06 10.44
C ILE A 11 13.24 -32.07 9.95
N TYR A 12 13.24 -33.30 10.48
CA TYR A 12 12.26 -34.34 10.11
C TYR A 12 10.95 -34.31 10.92
N ASN A 13 10.75 -33.29 11.75
CA ASN A 13 9.56 -33.21 12.61
C ASN A 13 8.27 -33.01 11.77
N PRO A 14 7.30 -33.94 11.83
CA PRO A 14 6.03 -33.86 11.07
C PRO A 14 5.11 -32.71 11.52
N MET A 15 5.53 -31.86 12.47
CA MET A 15 4.83 -30.62 12.81
C MET A 15 4.97 -29.50 11.76
N LEU A 16 5.90 -29.58 10.81
CA LEU A 16 6.03 -28.59 9.72
C LEU A 16 4.73 -28.30 8.93
N PRO A 17 3.97 -29.31 8.45
CA PRO A 17 2.67 -29.07 7.81
C PRO A 17 1.62 -28.48 8.77
N LEU A 18 1.65 -28.85 10.06
CA LEU A 18 0.76 -28.27 11.08
C LEU A 18 1.10 -26.80 11.36
N VAL A 19 2.39 -26.44 11.40
CA VAL A 19 2.87 -25.07 11.56
C VAL A 19 2.50 -24.23 10.34
N LYS A 20 2.62 -24.78 9.12
CA LYS A 20 2.20 -24.11 7.88
C LYS A 20 0.69 -23.88 7.84
N ALA A 21 -0.11 -24.89 8.17
CA ALA A 21 -1.58 -24.76 8.22
C ALA A 21 -2.04 -23.77 9.31
N ARG A 22 -1.35 -23.73 10.46
CA ARG A 22 -1.61 -22.76 11.52
C ARG A 22 -1.21 -21.34 11.11
N TYR A 23 -0.06 -21.19 10.43
CA TYR A 23 0.39 -19.93 9.86
C TYR A 23 -0.57 -19.41 8.80
N ASP A 24 -1.03 -20.28 7.88
CA ASP A 24 -2.00 -19.94 6.85
C ASP A 24 -3.35 -19.52 7.46
N ARG A 25 -3.79 -20.18 8.54
CA ARG A 25 -5.02 -19.81 9.27
C ARG A 25 -4.88 -18.46 9.98
N ILE A 26 -3.75 -18.20 10.65
CA ILE A 26 -3.46 -16.89 11.27
C ILE A 26 -3.40 -15.80 10.20
N LYS A 27 -2.75 -16.07 9.06
CA LYS A 27 -2.67 -15.14 7.93
C LYS A 27 -4.05 -14.81 7.35
N GLU A 28 -4.94 -15.79 7.26
CA GLU A 28 -6.32 -15.59 6.80
C GLU A 28 -7.16 -14.77 7.80
N GLU A 29 -6.98 -15.01 9.10
CA GLU A 29 -7.62 -14.21 10.16
C GLU A 29 -7.09 -12.77 10.18
N SER A 30 -5.76 -12.57 10.12
CA SER A 30 -5.16 -11.24 9.99
C SER A 30 -5.66 -10.52 8.75
N GLY A 31 -5.82 -11.23 7.62
CA GLY A 31 -6.37 -10.69 6.38
C GLY A 31 -7.77 -10.07 6.53
N LYS A 32 -8.62 -10.60 7.43
CA LYS A 32 -9.96 -10.03 7.73
C LYS A 32 -9.87 -8.65 8.37
N TYR A 33 -8.94 -8.47 9.31
CA TYR A 33 -8.75 -7.19 10.00
C TYR A 33 -8.19 -6.10 9.09
N LEU A 34 -7.58 -6.47 7.95
CA LEU A 34 -7.08 -5.53 6.94
C LEU A 34 -8.17 -5.02 5.98
N VAL A 35 -9.22 -5.81 5.73
CA VAL A 35 -10.21 -5.47 4.68
C VAL A 35 -10.92 -4.16 5.01
N THR A 36 -11.40 -3.99 6.24
CA THR A 36 -12.22 -2.82 6.61
C THR A 36 -11.42 -1.52 6.56
N PRO A 37 -10.24 -1.40 7.20
CA PRO A 37 -9.44 -0.18 7.09
C PRO A 37 -9.01 0.09 5.65
N LEU A 38 -8.68 -0.96 4.87
CA LEU A 38 -8.28 -0.79 3.48
C LEU A 38 -9.43 -0.25 2.61
N LYS A 39 -10.68 -0.67 2.85
CA LYS A 39 -11.85 -0.10 2.17
C LYS A 39 -11.97 1.40 2.43
N VAL A 40 -11.78 1.82 3.69
CA VAL A 40 -11.85 3.24 4.07
C VAL A 40 -10.75 4.02 3.35
N ILE A 41 -9.51 3.54 3.37
CA ILE A 41 -8.38 4.21 2.71
C ILE A 41 -8.60 4.28 1.20
N ALA A 42 -9.02 3.18 0.56
CA ALA A 42 -9.29 3.15 -0.88
C ALA A 42 -10.41 4.13 -1.28
N LEU A 43 -11.47 4.22 -0.46
CA LEU A 43 -12.54 5.19 -0.67
C LEU A 43 -12.04 6.62 -0.53
N MET A 44 -11.29 6.93 0.54
CA MET A 44 -10.71 8.26 0.75
C MET A 44 -9.82 8.67 -0.41
N VAL A 45 -8.94 7.76 -0.87
CA VAL A 45 -8.04 8.01 -2.01
C VAL A 45 -8.82 8.26 -3.28
N ALA A 46 -9.88 7.50 -3.55
CA ALA A 46 -10.72 7.72 -4.74
C ALA A 46 -11.42 9.08 -4.70
N ILE A 47 -12.02 9.45 -3.55
CA ILE A 47 -12.67 10.75 -3.37
C ILE A 47 -11.67 11.89 -3.50
N SER A 48 -10.53 11.80 -2.82
CA SER A 48 -9.45 12.79 -2.89
C SER A 48 -8.89 12.91 -4.30
N GLY A 49 -8.75 11.81 -5.04
CA GLY A 49 -8.30 11.81 -6.44
C GLY A 49 -9.24 12.57 -7.37
N ILE A 50 -10.55 12.45 -7.16
CA ILE A 50 -11.56 13.25 -7.90
C ILE A 50 -11.41 14.73 -7.59
N PHE A 51 -11.29 15.11 -6.31
CA PHE A 51 -11.07 16.50 -5.94
C PHE A 51 -9.75 17.05 -6.50
N ALA A 52 -8.67 16.27 -6.43
CA ALA A 52 -7.37 16.64 -6.98
C ALA A 52 -7.45 16.94 -8.48
N MET A 53 -8.17 16.12 -9.26
CA MET A 53 -8.41 16.39 -10.69
C MET A 53 -9.12 17.72 -10.94
N ILE A 54 -10.03 18.15 -10.06
CA ILE A 54 -10.74 19.44 -10.21
C ILE A 54 -9.83 20.61 -9.86
N PHE A 55 -9.10 20.53 -8.74
CA PHE A 55 -8.32 21.65 -8.22
C PHE A 55 -6.95 21.80 -8.89
N GLU A 56 -6.20 20.70 -9.07
CA GLU A 56 -4.83 20.75 -9.57
C GLU A 56 -4.79 21.10 -11.06
N VAL A 57 -5.69 20.53 -11.87
CA VAL A 57 -5.79 20.85 -13.31
C VAL A 57 -6.15 22.32 -13.53
N ARG A 58 -7.00 22.88 -12.65
CA ARG A 58 -7.36 24.30 -12.73
C ARG A 58 -6.21 25.23 -12.36
N HIS A 59 -5.37 24.82 -11.39
CA HIS A 59 -4.25 25.64 -10.93
C HIS A 59 -3.03 25.54 -11.86
N HIS A 60 -2.80 24.37 -12.47
CA HIS A 60 -1.66 24.08 -13.33
C HIS A 60 -2.12 23.63 -14.72
N ALA A 61 -2.72 24.58 -15.46
CA ALA A 61 -3.28 24.31 -16.78
C ALA A 61 -2.23 23.86 -17.82
N GLU A 62 -0.96 24.20 -17.61
CA GLU A 62 0.18 23.83 -18.48
C GLU A 62 0.44 22.31 -18.53
N PHE A 63 0.19 21.58 -17.43
CA PHE A 63 0.33 20.12 -17.35
C PHE A 63 -1.03 19.43 -17.19
N ALA A 64 -2.11 20.09 -17.63
CA ALA A 64 -3.48 19.65 -17.40
C ALA A 64 -3.72 18.20 -17.86
N PHE A 65 -3.18 17.83 -19.02
CA PHE A 65 -3.36 16.50 -19.59
C PHE A 65 -2.66 15.43 -18.76
N GLU A 66 -1.39 15.66 -18.40
CA GLU A 66 -0.56 14.75 -17.61
C GLU A 66 -1.13 14.57 -16.20
N ILE A 67 -1.50 15.67 -15.54
CA ILE A 67 -2.13 15.66 -14.21
C ILE A 67 -3.43 14.85 -14.24
N TYR A 68 -4.28 15.12 -15.23
CA TYR A 68 -5.56 14.42 -15.36
C TYR A 68 -5.34 12.92 -15.57
N PHE A 69 -4.40 12.56 -16.45
CA PHE A 69 -4.09 11.16 -16.73
C PHE A 69 -3.56 10.42 -15.50
N VAL A 70 -2.58 10.99 -14.80
CA VAL A 70 -1.98 10.39 -13.60
C VAL A 70 -3.03 10.22 -12.49
N ARG A 71 -3.83 11.26 -12.21
CA ARG A 71 -4.85 11.22 -11.16
C ARG A 71 -6.02 10.31 -11.51
N LEU A 72 -6.44 10.26 -12.77
CA LEU A 72 -7.49 9.36 -13.23
C LEU A 72 -7.07 7.90 -13.03
N ILE A 73 -5.85 7.53 -13.45
CA ILE A 73 -5.34 6.17 -13.27
C ILE A 73 -5.27 5.78 -11.79
N ALA A 74 -4.71 6.66 -10.94
CA ALA A 74 -4.64 6.39 -9.51
C ALA A 74 -6.02 6.21 -8.87
N THR A 75 -6.98 7.05 -9.26
CA THR A 75 -8.38 6.98 -8.81
C THR A 75 -9.03 5.68 -9.26
N LEU A 76 -8.85 5.29 -10.53
CA LEU A 76 -9.39 4.05 -11.09
C LEU A 76 -8.81 2.81 -10.39
N ILE A 77 -7.51 2.77 -10.14
CA ILE A 77 -6.88 1.67 -9.40
C ILE A 77 -7.46 1.59 -7.98
N SER A 78 -7.58 2.72 -7.28
CA SER A 78 -8.18 2.75 -5.94
C SER A 78 -9.63 2.25 -5.94
N PHE A 79 -10.40 2.65 -6.95
CA PHE A 79 -11.78 2.22 -7.13
C PHE A 79 -11.90 0.72 -7.45
N ILE A 80 -11.03 0.18 -8.31
CA ILE A 80 -10.96 -1.26 -8.61
C ILE A 80 -10.61 -2.05 -7.36
N ILE A 81 -9.65 -1.58 -6.56
CA ILE A 81 -9.30 -2.20 -5.27
C ILE A 81 -10.51 -2.20 -4.34
N LEU A 82 -11.25 -1.08 -4.26
CA LEU A 82 -12.46 -0.99 -3.44
C LEU A 82 -13.53 -1.99 -3.87
N ILE A 83 -13.77 -2.15 -5.18
CA ILE A 83 -14.69 -3.16 -5.73
C ILE A 83 -14.22 -4.56 -5.32
N PHE A 84 -12.93 -4.86 -5.49
CA PHE A 84 -12.37 -6.17 -5.17
C PHE A 84 -12.48 -6.48 -3.67
N LEU A 85 -12.28 -5.49 -2.81
CA LEU A 85 -12.43 -5.63 -1.35
C LEU A 85 -13.88 -5.89 -0.92
N ASN A 86 -14.85 -5.55 -1.77
CA ASN A 86 -16.25 -5.89 -1.54
C ASN A 86 -16.62 -7.31 -2.00
N SER A 87 -15.71 -8.00 -2.70
CA SER A 87 -15.90 -9.38 -3.14
C SER A 87 -15.55 -10.39 -2.05
N LYS A 88 -16.04 -11.64 -2.20
CA LYS A 88 -15.75 -12.76 -1.28
C LYS A 88 -14.25 -13.11 -1.23
N ASN A 89 -13.46 -12.69 -2.22
CA ASN A 89 -12.04 -13.02 -2.33
C ASN A 89 -11.12 -11.99 -1.66
N ALA A 90 -11.68 -10.91 -1.10
CA ALA A 90 -10.93 -9.83 -0.47
C ALA A 90 -9.94 -10.33 0.59
N MET A 91 -10.38 -11.26 1.45
CA MET A 91 -9.58 -11.77 2.57
C MET A 91 -8.27 -12.44 2.15
N ARG A 92 -8.25 -13.12 1.00
CA ARG A 92 -7.06 -13.85 0.53
C ARG A 92 -5.99 -12.92 -0.04
N TYR A 93 -6.41 -11.76 -0.55
CA TYR A 93 -5.55 -10.82 -1.25
C TYR A 93 -5.43 -9.47 -0.53
N SER A 94 -5.86 -9.35 0.74
CA SER A 94 -5.80 -8.08 1.48
C SER A 94 -4.38 -7.48 1.49
N ILE A 95 -3.35 -8.28 1.81
CA ILE A 95 -1.96 -7.81 1.88
C ILE A 95 -1.45 -7.28 0.53
N PRO A 96 -1.52 -8.03 -0.59
CA PRO A 96 -1.08 -7.49 -1.87
C PRO A 96 -1.90 -6.27 -2.32
N LEU A 97 -3.20 -6.20 -2.02
CA LEU A 97 -4.02 -5.03 -2.34
C LEU A 97 -3.58 -3.77 -1.57
N VAL A 98 -3.17 -3.91 -0.31
CA VAL A 98 -2.54 -2.81 0.45
C VAL A 98 -1.32 -2.27 -0.30
N HIS A 99 -0.41 -3.16 -0.71
CA HIS A 99 0.81 -2.73 -1.39
C HIS A 99 0.53 -2.05 -2.73
N ILE A 100 -0.40 -2.58 -3.52
CA ILE A 100 -0.81 -1.96 -4.79
C ILE A 100 -1.40 -0.56 -4.53
N LEU A 101 -2.27 -0.42 -3.52
CA LEU A 101 -2.87 0.87 -3.18
C LEU A 101 -1.81 1.90 -2.77
N LEU A 102 -0.93 1.53 -1.83
CA LEU A 102 0.11 2.43 -1.33
C LEU A 102 1.12 2.80 -2.41
N LEU A 103 1.55 1.83 -3.22
CA LEU A 103 2.43 2.09 -4.35
C LEU A 103 1.79 3.04 -5.37
N THR A 104 0.49 2.88 -5.64
CA THR A 104 -0.26 3.77 -6.54
C THR A 104 -0.30 5.20 -6.02
N ILE A 105 -0.57 5.40 -4.73
CA ILE A 105 -0.57 6.72 -4.09
C ILE A 105 0.81 7.36 -4.20
N ILE A 106 1.85 6.63 -3.84
CA ILE A 106 3.23 7.13 -3.82
C ILE A 106 3.72 7.46 -5.23
N ALA A 107 3.47 6.57 -6.20
CA ALA A 107 3.83 6.80 -7.60
C ALA A 107 3.06 7.99 -8.18
N SER A 108 1.75 8.09 -7.92
CA SER A 108 0.93 9.22 -8.35
C SER A 108 1.52 10.53 -7.84
N SER A 109 1.83 10.61 -6.55
CA SER A 109 2.40 11.83 -5.97
C SER A 109 3.82 12.11 -6.44
N ALA A 110 4.65 11.10 -6.66
CA ALA A 110 5.99 11.30 -7.21
C ALA A 110 5.96 11.89 -8.62
N LEU A 111 5.08 11.37 -9.49
CA LEU A 111 4.87 11.95 -10.83
C LEU A 111 4.40 13.40 -10.75
N MET A 112 3.56 13.73 -9.76
CA MET A 112 3.10 15.10 -9.55
C MET A 112 4.21 16.04 -9.09
N ILE A 113 5.14 15.55 -8.26
CA ILE A 113 6.33 16.32 -7.85
C ILE A 113 7.25 16.56 -9.05
N LEU A 114 7.45 15.57 -9.91
CA LEU A 114 8.24 15.71 -11.13
C LEU A 114 7.65 16.74 -12.10
N LEU A 115 6.32 16.74 -12.28
CA LEU A 115 5.64 17.71 -13.13
C LEU A 115 5.60 19.10 -12.50
N MET A 116 5.43 19.18 -11.19
CA MET A 116 5.23 20.43 -10.46
C MET A 116 6.10 20.45 -9.18
N PRO A 117 7.41 20.78 -9.31
CA PRO A 117 8.34 20.73 -8.19
C PRO A 117 7.95 21.67 -7.03
N ASN A 118 7.28 22.78 -7.33
CA ASN A 118 6.78 23.71 -6.31
C ASN A 118 5.74 23.07 -5.37
N SER A 119 5.11 21.98 -5.80
CA SER A 119 4.13 21.23 -5.00
C SER A 119 4.79 20.21 -4.06
N LEU A 120 6.12 20.07 -4.09
CA LEU A 120 6.89 19.08 -3.35
C LEU A 120 6.53 19.07 -1.87
N ILE A 121 6.62 20.19 -1.17
CA ILE A 121 6.39 20.24 0.28
C ILE A 121 5.00 19.70 0.63
N VAL A 122 3.96 20.19 -0.06
CA VAL A 122 2.56 19.84 0.21
C VAL A 122 2.27 18.38 -0.16
N ASN A 123 2.66 17.94 -1.36
CA ASN A 123 2.45 16.56 -1.79
C ASN A 123 3.18 15.56 -0.87
N SER A 124 4.40 15.87 -0.45
CA SER A 124 5.20 15.00 0.42
C SER A 124 4.60 14.85 1.80
N GLN A 125 4.11 15.94 2.38
CA GLN A 125 3.45 15.93 3.69
C GLN A 125 2.14 15.14 3.65
N ILE A 126 1.32 15.34 2.61
CA ILE A 126 0.06 14.62 2.44
C ILE A 126 0.32 13.12 2.30
N VAL A 127 1.28 12.72 1.45
CA VAL A 127 1.65 11.31 1.25
C VAL A 127 2.23 10.71 2.53
N GLY A 128 3.14 11.43 3.19
CA GLY A 128 3.74 10.98 4.46
C GLY A 128 2.68 10.73 5.53
N LEU A 129 1.74 11.66 5.69
CA LEU A 129 0.61 11.51 6.62
C LEU A 129 -0.28 10.31 6.25
N MET A 130 -0.55 10.13 4.95
CA MET A 130 -1.37 9.02 4.47
C MET A 130 -0.72 7.66 4.72
N ILE A 131 0.60 7.53 4.48
CA ILE A 131 1.35 6.30 4.75
C ILE A 131 1.39 6.02 6.26
N PHE A 132 1.70 7.03 7.06
CA PHE A 132 1.74 6.91 8.52
C PHE A 132 0.39 6.47 9.08
N THR A 133 -0.69 7.13 8.65
CA THR A 133 -2.05 6.80 9.03
C THR A 133 -2.40 5.38 8.58
N SER A 134 -2.07 5.00 7.35
CA SER A 134 -2.30 3.65 6.83
C SER A 134 -1.56 2.58 7.64
N ALA A 135 -0.31 2.84 8.03
CA ALA A 135 0.48 1.93 8.85
C ALA A 135 -0.12 1.73 10.25
N MET A 136 -0.61 2.81 10.87
CA MET A 136 -1.31 2.73 12.17
C MET A 136 -2.63 1.96 12.06
N PHE A 137 -3.42 2.19 11.00
CA PHE A 137 -4.75 1.60 10.86
C PHE A 137 -4.73 0.15 10.40
N LEU A 138 -3.75 -0.24 9.59
CA LEU A 138 -3.73 -1.57 9.02
C LEU A 138 -3.06 -2.61 9.92
N ASN A 139 -2.31 -2.22 10.96
CA ASN A 139 -1.76 -3.15 11.97
C ASN A 139 -1.23 -4.49 11.41
N TRP A 140 -0.58 -4.45 10.23
CA TRP A 140 -0.10 -5.63 9.54
C TRP A 140 1.34 -5.96 10.01
N GLU A 141 1.88 -7.14 9.65
CA GLU A 141 3.24 -7.57 10.02
C GLU A 141 4.35 -6.53 9.74
N ILE A 142 5.27 -6.32 10.70
CA ILE A 142 6.37 -5.35 10.60
C ILE A 142 7.17 -5.47 9.28
N LYS A 143 7.34 -6.69 8.76
CA LYS A 143 8.03 -6.95 7.47
C LYS A 143 7.44 -6.14 6.32
N ASN A 144 6.12 -6.11 6.21
CA ASN A 144 5.43 -5.38 5.16
C ASN A 144 5.52 -3.87 5.41
N GLN A 145 5.59 -3.41 6.67
CA GLN A 145 5.72 -1.98 7.00
C GLN A 145 7.09 -1.46 6.56
N ILE A 146 8.14 -2.24 6.83
CA ILE A 146 9.50 -1.95 6.38
C ILE A 146 9.54 -1.91 4.85
N LEU A 147 8.88 -2.85 4.17
CA LEU A 147 8.81 -2.85 2.71
C LEU A 147 8.20 -1.55 2.16
N VAL A 148 7.11 -1.06 2.77
CA VAL A 148 6.48 0.23 2.42
C VAL A 148 7.44 1.39 2.59
N ALA A 149 8.14 1.44 3.72
CA ALA A 149 9.10 2.50 3.98
C ALA A 149 10.23 2.51 2.93
N ILE A 150 10.72 1.34 2.50
CA ILE A 150 11.78 1.24 1.50
C ILE A 150 11.33 1.80 0.15
N TYR A 151 10.23 1.29 -0.43
CA TYR A 151 9.82 1.78 -1.75
C TYR A 151 9.33 3.23 -1.72
N TYR A 152 8.76 3.70 -0.60
CA TYR A 152 8.44 5.11 -0.42
C TYR A 152 9.69 5.99 -0.54
N ASN A 153 10.75 5.68 0.22
CA ASN A 153 11.97 6.47 0.20
C ASN A 153 12.67 6.42 -1.16
N ILE A 154 12.68 5.28 -1.84
CA ILE A 154 13.28 5.16 -3.19
C ILE A 154 12.53 6.05 -4.18
N VAL A 155 11.20 5.91 -4.27
CA VAL A 155 10.39 6.70 -5.21
C VAL A 155 10.50 8.19 -4.91
N PHE A 156 10.53 8.55 -3.62
CA PHE A 156 10.64 9.92 -3.20
C PHE A 156 12.03 10.52 -3.47
N ALA A 157 13.10 9.77 -3.26
CA ALA A 157 14.45 10.18 -3.63
C ALA A 157 14.58 10.43 -5.13
N VAL A 158 13.98 9.58 -5.96
CA VAL A 158 13.93 9.78 -7.43
C VAL A 158 13.20 11.07 -7.76
N ALA A 159 12.06 11.35 -7.13
CA ALA A 159 11.28 12.56 -7.40
C ALA A 159 11.93 13.88 -6.91
N ILE A 160 12.90 13.81 -5.99
CA ILE A 160 13.65 14.99 -5.52
C ILE A 160 14.89 15.23 -6.36
N LEU A 161 15.58 14.15 -6.75
CA LEU A 161 16.89 14.24 -7.41
C LEU A 161 16.80 14.49 -8.92
N PHE A 162 15.66 14.17 -9.54
CA PHE A 162 15.37 14.35 -10.96
C PHE A 162 14.20 15.30 -11.14
#